data_AF-A0A0S0ZG86-F1
#
_entry.id   AF-A0A0S0ZG86-F1
#
_cell.length_a   1.000
_cell.length_b   1.000
_cell.length_c   1.000
_cell.angle_alpha   90.00
_cell.angle_beta   90.00
_cell.angle_gamma   90.00
#
_symmetry.space_group_name_H-M   'P 1'
#
loop_
_entity.id
_entity.type
_entity.pdbx_description
1 polymer ?
#
loop_
_entity_poly.entity_id
_entity_poly.type
_entity_poly.pdbx_seq_one_letter_code
_entity_poly.pdbx_strand_id
1 'polypeptide(L)'
;VGSFLCITGLLITHWIYSGHFPLSDLYESLLFLSWSFSLIHIVPYFKKKKILLSTITGPSAIFTQGFATSGLLTKIHQSEILVPALQSEWLIMHVSMMIFGYSALLCGSLLSVALLVITFRKRSQLIQQLDYWSYRVISLGFIFLTVGILSGAVWANEAWGSYWSWDPKETWAFITWIIFAIYLHTRTNIKGENSAIVASIGFLLIWICYFGVNLLGIGLHSYGSF
;
A
#
# COMPACT_ATOMS: atom_id res chain seq x y z
N VAL A 1 -8.51 17.54 -0.50
CA VAL A 1 -7.98 18.25 -1.69
C VAL A 1 -6.79 19.12 -1.32
N GLY A 2 -6.90 20.05 -0.38
CA GLY A 2 -5.75 20.87 0.07
C GLY A 2 -4.55 20.04 0.57
N SER A 3 -4.80 19.00 1.36
CA SER A 3 -3.76 18.08 1.83
C SER A 3 -3.02 17.35 0.68
N PHE A 4 -3.75 16.84 -0.31
CA PHE A 4 -3.18 16.18 -1.49
C PHE A 4 -2.27 17.13 -2.28
N LEU A 5 -2.72 18.37 -2.53
CA LEU A 5 -1.89 19.36 -3.23
C LEU A 5 -0.61 19.69 -2.46
N CYS A 6 -0.70 19.81 -1.14
CA CYS A 6 0.47 20.06 -0.29
C CYS A 6 1.47 18.89 -0.31
N ILE A 7 0.99 17.65 -0.17
CA ILE A 7 1.86 16.46 -0.22
C ILE A 7 2.47 16.30 -1.62
N THR A 8 1.71 16.56 -2.67
CA THR A 8 2.23 16.52 -4.05
C THR A 8 3.33 17.56 -4.23
N GLY A 9 3.13 18.78 -3.73
CA GLY A 9 4.16 19.82 -3.71
C GLY A 9 5.42 19.38 -2.96
N LEU A 10 5.26 18.78 -1.78
CA LEU A 10 6.38 18.28 -0.96
C LEU A 10 7.19 17.20 -1.68
N LEU A 11 6.54 16.23 -2.31
CA LEU A 11 7.21 15.18 -3.09
C LEU A 11 7.97 15.76 -4.30
N ILE A 12 7.40 16.74 -4.99
CA ILE A 12 8.05 17.41 -6.13
C ILE A 12 9.27 18.20 -5.66
N THR A 13 9.14 18.99 -4.59
CA THR A 13 10.28 19.74 -4.05
C THR A 13 11.39 18.81 -3.56
N HIS A 14 11.03 17.67 -2.95
CA HIS A 14 11.99 16.68 -2.48
C HIS A 14 12.72 16.04 -3.66
N TRP A 15 12.00 15.63 -4.70
CA TRP A 15 12.60 15.07 -5.93
C TRP A 15 13.60 16.05 -6.56
N ILE A 16 13.26 17.34 -6.65
CA ILE A 16 14.17 18.35 -7.21
C ILE A 16 15.43 18.50 -6.37
N TYR A 17 15.32 18.40 -5.04
CA TYR A 17 16.44 18.57 -4.12
C TYR A 17 17.34 17.33 -4.00
N SER A 18 16.74 16.14 -3.91
CA SER A 18 17.46 14.88 -3.74
C SER A 18 18.01 14.31 -5.06
N GLY A 19 17.54 14.79 -6.21
CA GLY A 19 17.99 14.34 -7.53
C GLY A 19 17.54 12.92 -7.90
N HIS A 20 16.72 12.27 -7.06
CA HIS A 20 16.15 10.95 -7.32
C HIS A 20 14.66 10.93 -6.99
N PHE A 21 13.95 9.93 -7.52
CA PHE A 21 12.53 9.77 -7.24
C PHE A 21 12.31 9.41 -5.75
N PRO A 22 11.30 9.98 -5.06
CA PRO A 22 11.13 9.86 -3.60
C PRO A 22 10.54 8.48 -3.21
N LEU A 23 11.34 7.43 -3.36
CA LEU A 23 11.02 6.05 -3.03
C LEU A 23 12.21 5.29 -2.43
N SER A 24 13.32 5.98 -2.13
CA SER A 24 14.61 5.35 -1.88
C SER A 24 14.71 4.78 -0.46
N ASP A 25 14.06 5.42 0.51
CA ASP A 25 14.04 4.99 1.89
C ASP A 25 12.60 4.75 2.41
N LEU A 26 12.50 4.24 3.64
CA LEU A 26 11.22 3.97 4.29
C LEU A 26 10.41 5.26 4.55
N TYR A 27 11.09 6.40 4.73
CA TYR A 27 10.45 7.68 5.02
C TYR A 27 9.75 8.24 3.77
N GLU A 28 10.47 8.31 2.66
CA GLU A 28 9.99 8.69 1.33
C GLU A 28 8.90 7.73 0.86
N SER A 29 9.08 6.41 1.08
CA SER A 29 8.06 5.43 0.72
C SER A 29 6.76 5.62 1.54
N LEU A 30 6.86 6.03 2.82
CA LEU A 30 5.71 6.36 3.65
C LEU A 30 5.02 7.66 3.24
N LEU A 31 5.78 8.67 2.82
CA LEU A 31 5.22 9.89 2.22
C LEU A 31 4.47 9.57 0.93
N PHE A 32 5.04 8.71 0.08
CA PHE A 32 4.40 8.25 -1.15
C PHE A 32 3.15 7.38 -0.88
N LEU A 33 3.17 6.56 0.18
CA LEU A 33 2.00 5.81 0.65
C LEU A 33 0.88 6.75 1.13
N SER A 34 1.23 7.79 1.90
CA SER A 34 0.29 8.82 2.36
C SER A 34 -0.35 9.57 1.18
N TRP A 35 0.49 9.95 0.21
CA TRP A 35 0.02 10.55 -1.04
C TRP A 35 -0.96 9.63 -1.79
N SER A 36 -0.65 8.33 -1.89
CA SER A 36 -1.52 7.34 -2.53
C SER A 36 -2.87 7.19 -1.82
N PHE A 37 -2.89 7.19 -0.48
CA PHE A 37 -4.16 7.22 0.28
C PHE A 37 -4.97 8.48 0.01
N SER A 38 -4.31 9.64 -0.07
CA SER A 38 -4.98 10.90 -0.36
C SER A 38 -5.56 10.96 -1.80
N LEU A 39 -4.92 10.27 -2.76
CA LEU A 39 -5.44 10.08 -4.11
C LEU A 39 -6.72 9.23 -4.09
N ILE A 40 -6.70 8.08 -3.41
CA ILE A 40 -7.86 7.19 -3.26
C ILE A 40 -9.03 7.92 -2.60
N HIS A 41 -8.74 8.79 -1.62
CA HIS A 41 -9.75 9.62 -0.95
C HIS A 41 -10.41 10.65 -1.88
N ILE A 42 -9.68 11.20 -2.85
CA ILE A 42 -10.16 12.27 -3.73
C ILE A 42 -10.95 11.73 -4.94
N VAL A 43 -10.59 10.57 -5.49
CA VAL A 43 -11.26 9.99 -6.67
C VAL A 43 -12.81 9.93 -6.55
N PRO A 44 -13.40 9.53 -5.39
CA PRO A 44 -14.86 9.51 -5.19
C PRO A 44 -15.50 10.90 -5.19
N TYR A 45 -14.76 11.94 -4.77
CA TYR A 45 -15.24 13.32 -4.70
C TYR A 45 -15.67 13.83 -6.08
N PHE A 46 -14.90 13.48 -7.12
CA PHE A 46 -15.22 13.84 -8.51
C PHE A 46 -16.44 13.12 -9.09
N LYS A 47 -16.83 11.96 -8.55
CA LYS A 47 -17.98 11.17 -9.06
C LYS A 47 -19.31 11.45 -8.34
N LYS A 48 -19.40 12.50 -7.51
CA LYS A 48 -20.61 12.88 -6.73
C LYS A 48 -21.26 11.72 -5.94
N LYS A 49 -20.53 10.62 -5.65
CA LYS A 49 -21.02 9.51 -4.81
C LYS A 49 -20.59 9.74 -3.36
N LYS A 50 -21.59 9.77 -2.46
CA LYS A 50 -21.50 10.29 -1.08
C LYS A 50 -20.43 9.60 -0.19
N ILE A 51 -19.63 10.46 0.45
CA ILE A 51 -19.26 10.56 1.88
C ILE A 51 -18.59 9.35 2.56
N LEU A 52 -19.13 8.13 2.47
CA LEU A 52 -18.71 7.04 3.37
C LEU A 52 -17.27 6.56 3.13
N LEU A 53 -16.88 6.45 1.86
CA LEU A 53 -15.51 6.07 1.48
C LEU A 53 -14.51 7.15 1.93
N SER A 54 -14.89 8.43 1.82
CA SER A 54 -14.09 9.57 2.25
C SER A 54 -13.94 9.63 3.78
N THR A 55 -15.01 9.30 4.53
CA THR A 55 -15.00 9.25 5.99
C THR A 55 -14.06 8.18 6.55
N ILE A 56 -13.90 7.04 5.87
CA ILE A 56 -13.04 5.93 6.35
C ILE A 56 -11.60 6.12 5.89
N THR A 57 -11.38 6.61 4.66
CA THR A 57 -10.03 6.80 4.10
C THR A 57 -9.32 8.06 4.61
N GLY A 58 -10.07 9.09 5.01
CA GLY A 58 -9.52 10.35 5.53
C GLY A 58 -8.64 10.16 6.78
N PRO A 59 -9.14 9.49 7.84
CA PRO A 59 -8.34 9.19 9.03
C PRO A 59 -7.08 8.37 8.72
N SER A 60 -7.15 7.42 7.79
CA SER A 60 -5.98 6.63 7.38
C SER A 60 -4.88 7.49 6.77
N ALA A 61 -5.24 8.42 5.87
CA ALA A 61 -4.27 9.36 5.28
C ALA A 61 -3.65 10.30 6.33
N ILE A 62 -4.45 10.79 7.28
CA ILE A 62 -3.95 11.64 8.37
C ILE A 62 -3.04 10.84 9.31
N PHE A 63 -3.38 9.59 9.61
CA PHE A 63 -2.57 8.73 10.45
C PHE A 63 -1.21 8.42 9.81
N THR A 64 -1.18 8.04 8.53
CA THR A 64 0.10 7.81 7.82
C THR A 64 0.93 9.08 7.72
N GLN A 65 0.28 10.23 7.51
CA GLN A 65 0.96 11.52 7.49
C GLN A 65 1.54 11.88 8.85
N GLY A 66 0.77 11.73 9.92
CA GLY A 66 1.20 11.98 11.28
C GLY A 66 2.36 11.07 11.68
N PHE A 67 2.33 9.80 11.27
CA PHE A 67 3.42 8.86 11.50
C PHE A 67 4.69 9.23 10.75
N ALA A 68 4.59 9.59 9.46
CA ALA A 68 5.74 10.06 8.67
C ALA A 68 6.36 11.33 9.27
N THR A 69 5.55 12.31 9.71
CA THR A 69 6.03 13.58 10.28
C THR A 69 6.41 13.49 11.77
N SER A 70 6.16 12.38 12.46
CA SER A 70 6.37 12.23 13.91
C SER A 70 7.83 12.31 14.39
N GLY A 71 8.81 12.41 13.48
CA GLY A 71 10.23 12.46 13.81
C GLY A 71 10.82 11.12 14.27
N LEU A 72 10.00 10.06 14.38
CA LEU A 72 10.48 8.70 14.66
C LEU A 72 11.34 8.15 13.51
N LEU A 73 10.99 8.50 12.27
CA LEU A 73 11.66 8.05 11.05
C LEU A 73 12.78 8.98 10.56
N THR A 74 12.84 10.24 11.01
CA THR A 74 13.86 11.19 10.56
C THR A 74 15.27 10.81 11.03
N LYS A 75 15.39 9.97 12.07
CA LYS A 75 16.68 9.38 12.50
C LYS A 75 17.26 8.35 11.53
N ILE A 76 16.47 7.80 10.61
CA ILE A 76 16.89 6.74 9.66
C ILE A 76 17.36 7.35 8.32
N HIS A 77 17.15 8.65 8.10
CA HIS A 77 17.34 9.36 6.83
C HIS A 77 18.82 9.70 6.48
N GLN A 78 19.80 8.95 7.00
CA GLN A 78 21.20 9.41 7.03
C GLN A 78 22.15 8.70 6.04
N SER A 79 21.63 7.96 5.06
CA SER A 79 22.44 7.25 4.07
C SER A 79 22.29 7.87 2.66
N GLU A 80 23.09 8.90 2.39
CA GLU A 80 23.10 9.67 1.12
C GLU A 80 23.74 8.95 -0.09
N ILE A 81 24.21 7.70 0.06
CA ILE A 81 24.81 6.97 -1.07
C ILE A 81 23.83 5.90 -1.53
N LEU A 82 23.00 6.25 -2.53
CA LEU A 82 22.13 5.27 -3.18
C LEU A 82 22.98 4.19 -3.85
N VAL A 83 22.73 2.94 -3.47
CA VAL A 83 23.32 1.77 -4.13
C VAL A 83 22.93 1.79 -5.62
N PRO A 84 23.84 1.49 -6.57
CA PRO A 84 23.56 1.54 -8.01
C PRO A 84 22.32 0.74 -8.45
N ALA A 85 21.98 -0.34 -7.74
CA ALA A 85 20.77 -1.12 -7.99
C ALA A 85 19.46 -0.33 -7.78
N LEU A 86 19.51 0.73 -6.96
CA LEU A 86 18.39 1.63 -6.67
C LEU A 86 18.09 2.64 -7.79
N GLN A 87 18.97 2.76 -8.78
CA GLN A 87 18.83 3.74 -9.88
C GLN A 87 18.20 3.16 -11.15
N SER A 88 17.76 1.89 -11.12
CA SER A 88 17.13 1.26 -12.28
C SER A 88 15.67 1.71 -12.46
N GLU A 89 15.26 1.92 -13.70
CA GLU A 89 13.87 2.26 -14.07
C GLU A 89 12.88 1.16 -13.63
N TRP A 90 13.33 -0.10 -13.66
CA TRP A 90 12.53 -1.24 -13.19
C TRP A 90 12.25 -1.19 -11.69
N LEU A 91 13.19 -0.71 -10.87
CA LEU A 91 12.93 -0.54 -9.44
C LEU A 91 11.86 0.53 -9.21
N ILE A 92 11.97 1.67 -9.90
CA ILE A 92 10.99 2.77 -9.75
C ILE A 92 9.59 2.25 -10.07
N MET A 93 9.45 1.50 -11.17
CA MET A 93 8.18 0.88 -11.53
C MET A 93 7.73 -0.17 -10.51
N HIS A 94 8.63 -1.05 -10.04
CA HIS A 94 8.33 -2.05 -9.02
C HIS A 94 7.80 -1.41 -7.73
N VAL A 95 8.58 -0.54 -7.11
CA VAL A 95 8.27 0.04 -5.79
C VAL A 95 7.03 0.92 -5.87
N SER A 96 6.86 1.71 -6.93
CA SER A 96 5.66 2.53 -7.11
C SER A 96 4.40 1.67 -7.27
N MET A 97 4.42 0.64 -8.10
CA MET A 97 3.27 -0.26 -8.31
C MET A 97 2.93 -1.03 -7.02
N MET A 98 3.94 -1.43 -6.25
CA MET A 98 3.74 -2.07 -4.94
C MET A 98 3.06 -1.13 -3.94
N ILE A 99 3.47 0.14 -3.84
CA ILE A 99 2.86 1.11 -2.91
C ILE A 99 1.43 1.47 -3.36
N PHE A 100 1.18 1.63 -4.66
CA PHE A 100 -0.18 1.79 -5.16
C PHE A 100 -1.06 0.57 -4.86
N GLY A 101 -0.51 -0.64 -5.03
CA GLY A 101 -1.19 -1.88 -4.67
C GLY A 101 -1.54 -1.94 -3.19
N TYR A 102 -0.56 -1.72 -2.31
CA TYR A 102 -0.76 -1.77 -0.86
C TYR A 102 -1.69 -0.68 -0.35
N SER A 103 -1.60 0.56 -0.84
CA SER A 103 -2.54 1.62 -0.46
C SER A 103 -3.98 1.26 -0.82
N ALA A 104 -4.22 0.72 -2.02
CA ALA A 104 -5.53 0.25 -2.43
C ALA A 104 -6.00 -0.95 -1.57
N LEU A 105 -5.17 -1.97 -1.39
CA LEU A 105 -5.53 -3.15 -0.58
C LEU A 105 -5.80 -2.79 0.89
N LEU A 106 -5.00 -1.91 1.50
CA LEU A 106 -5.23 -1.41 2.87
C LEU A 106 -6.54 -0.61 2.96
N CYS A 107 -6.79 0.28 2.00
CA CYS A 107 -8.04 1.05 1.95
C CYS A 107 -9.26 0.13 1.78
N GLY A 108 -9.18 -0.84 0.87
CA GLY A 108 -10.26 -1.75 0.57
C GLY A 108 -10.55 -2.71 1.72
N SER A 109 -9.51 -3.21 2.40
CA SER A 109 -9.64 -4.06 3.58
C SER A 109 -10.14 -3.31 4.82
N LEU A 110 -9.73 -2.05 5.04
CA LEU A 110 -10.33 -1.18 6.06
C LEU A 110 -11.85 -1.02 5.87
N LEU A 111 -12.30 -0.94 4.62
CA LEU A 111 -13.72 -0.87 4.30
C LEU A 111 -14.46 -2.18 4.64
N SER A 112 -13.80 -3.33 4.45
CA SER A 112 -14.29 -4.65 4.89
C SER A 112 -14.32 -4.77 6.42
N VAL A 113 -13.32 -4.25 7.14
CA VAL A 113 -13.33 -4.20 8.61
C VAL A 113 -14.49 -3.35 9.11
N ALA A 114 -14.71 -2.17 8.51
CA ALA A 114 -15.85 -1.31 8.83
C ALA A 114 -17.20 -2.02 8.56
N LEU A 115 -17.29 -2.82 7.49
CA LEU A 115 -18.45 -3.65 7.20
C LEU A 115 -18.72 -4.64 8.36
N LEU A 116 -17.70 -5.36 8.84
CA LEU A 116 -17.86 -6.30 9.97
C LEU A 116 -18.38 -5.58 11.22
N VAL A 117 -17.83 -4.41 11.54
CA VAL A 117 -18.27 -3.60 12.70
C VAL A 117 -19.70 -3.10 12.55
N ILE A 118 -20.11 -2.66 11.35
CA ILE A 118 -21.46 -2.12 11.09
C ILE A 118 -22.51 -3.23 10.98
N THR A 119 -22.11 -4.45 10.62
CA THR A 119 -23.00 -5.61 10.55
C THR A 119 -23.67 -5.88 11.90
N PHE A 120 -22.95 -5.67 13.01
CA PHE A 120 -23.50 -5.72 14.37
C PHE A 120 -24.64 -4.70 14.63
N ARG A 121 -24.72 -3.61 13.86
CA ARG A 121 -25.74 -2.55 13.98
C ARG A 121 -26.91 -2.68 12.99
N LYS A 122 -26.99 -3.76 12.20
CA LYS A 122 -28.08 -4.08 11.24
C LYS A 122 -28.47 -2.96 10.24
N ARG A 123 -27.50 -2.20 9.71
CA ARG A 123 -27.75 -1.19 8.66
C ARG A 123 -27.55 -1.75 7.25
N SER A 124 -28.60 -2.33 6.66
CA SER A 124 -28.54 -3.07 5.37
C SER A 124 -27.99 -2.27 4.18
N GLN A 125 -28.42 -1.01 3.99
CA GLN A 125 -28.01 -0.19 2.85
C GLN A 125 -26.52 0.20 2.89
N LEU A 126 -25.97 0.46 4.08
CA LEU A 126 -24.56 0.83 4.22
C LEU A 126 -23.64 -0.38 4.00
N ILE A 127 -24.05 -1.56 4.47
CA ILE A 127 -23.30 -2.82 4.28
C ILE A 127 -23.08 -3.11 2.79
N GLN A 128 -24.13 -2.99 1.98
CA GLN A 128 -24.04 -3.21 0.53
C GLN A 128 -23.10 -2.21 -0.16
N GLN A 129 -23.14 -0.95 0.26
CA GLN A 129 -22.24 0.08 -0.28
C GLN A 129 -20.78 -0.18 0.09
N LEU A 130 -20.51 -0.53 1.36
CA LEU A 130 -19.17 -0.87 1.83
C LEU A 130 -18.61 -2.10 1.11
N ASP A 131 -19.40 -3.16 0.99
CA ASP A 131 -19.02 -4.40 0.29
C ASP A 131 -18.66 -4.11 -1.18
N TYR A 132 -19.52 -3.36 -1.88
CA TYR A 132 -19.31 -3.00 -3.28
C TYR A 132 -18.02 -2.20 -3.51
N TRP A 133 -17.79 -1.18 -2.68
CA TRP A 133 -16.58 -0.36 -2.80
C TRP A 133 -15.33 -1.12 -2.36
N SER A 134 -15.43 -1.98 -1.34
CA SER A 134 -14.33 -2.77 -0.82
C SER A 134 -13.82 -3.70 -1.90
N TYR A 135 -14.73 -4.45 -2.54
CA TYR A 135 -14.40 -5.32 -3.66
C TYR A 135 -13.71 -4.58 -4.81
N ARG A 136 -14.22 -3.41 -5.21
CA ARG A 136 -13.63 -2.63 -6.31
C ARG A 136 -12.22 -2.13 -6.00
N VAL A 137 -12.02 -1.60 -4.80
CA VAL A 137 -10.72 -1.06 -4.38
C VAL A 137 -9.72 -2.21 -4.19
N ILE A 138 -10.13 -3.35 -3.60
CA ILE A 138 -9.27 -4.54 -3.47
C ILE A 138 -8.91 -5.11 -4.84
N SER A 139 -9.87 -5.22 -5.76
CA SER A 139 -9.61 -5.73 -7.12
C SER A 139 -8.59 -4.86 -7.85
N LEU A 140 -8.72 -3.54 -7.72
CA LEU A 140 -7.75 -2.59 -8.27
C LEU A 140 -6.37 -2.81 -7.63
N GLY A 141 -6.30 -2.85 -6.30
CA GLY A 141 -5.06 -3.11 -5.58
C GLY A 141 -4.39 -4.43 -5.93
N PHE A 142 -5.17 -5.48 -6.21
CA PHE A 142 -4.65 -6.78 -6.63
C PHE A 142 -3.98 -6.74 -8.01
N ILE A 143 -4.53 -5.96 -8.96
CA ILE A 143 -3.90 -5.73 -10.27
C ILE A 143 -2.55 -5.03 -10.09
N PHE A 144 -2.53 -3.97 -9.27
CA PHE A 144 -1.30 -3.25 -8.95
C PHE A 144 -0.26 -4.15 -8.26
N LEU A 145 -0.68 -4.94 -7.27
CA LEU A 145 0.20 -5.90 -6.59
C LEU A 145 0.77 -6.93 -7.56
N THR A 146 -0.04 -7.45 -8.48
CA THR A 146 0.42 -8.45 -9.46
C THR A 146 1.47 -7.86 -10.38
N VAL A 147 1.23 -6.67 -10.93
CA VAL A 147 2.23 -5.99 -11.79
C VAL A 147 3.49 -5.66 -10.98
N GLY A 148 3.34 -5.24 -9.72
CA GLY A 148 4.45 -4.98 -8.82
C GLY A 148 5.32 -6.23 -8.57
N ILE A 149 4.73 -7.39 -8.29
CA ILE A 149 5.49 -8.63 -8.10
C ILE A 149 6.21 -9.04 -9.40
N LEU A 150 5.54 -8.93 -10.55
CA LEU A 150 6.13 -9.26 -11.85
C LEU A 150 7.31 -8.35 -12.21
N SER A 151 7.16 -7.02 -12.04
CA SER A 151 8.26 -6.10 -12.28
C SER A 151 9.38 -6.24 -11.25
N GLY A 152 9.06 -6.64 -10.02
CA GLY A 152 10.04 -6.97 -8.98
C GLY A 152 10.91 -8.16 -9.36
N ALA A 153 10.32 -9.20 -9.94
CA ALA A 153 11.08 -10.35 -10.43
C ALA A 153 12.05 -9.97 -11.56
N VAL A 154 11.63 -9.09 -12.48
CA VAL A 154 12.51 -8.59 -13.56
C VAL A 154 13.67 -7.78 -12.97
N TRP A 155 13.37 -6.88 -12.03
CA TRP A 155 14.39 -6.11 -11.34
C TRP A 155 15.36 -6.99 -10.54
N ALA A 156 14.86 -8.00 -9.82
CA ALA A 156 15.69 -8.93 -9.04
C ALA A 156 16.69 -9.67 -9.94
N ASN A 157 16.28 -10.03 -11.16
CA ASN A 157 17.18 -10.63 -12.13
C ASN A 157 18.27 -9.67 -12.60
N GLU A 158 17.95 -8.39 -12.80
CA GLU A 158 18.95 -7.36 -13.15
C GLU A 158 19.90 -7.06 -11.98
N ALA A 159 19.42 -7.04 -10.75
CA ALA A 159 20.19 -6.68 -9.56
C ALA A 159 21.04 -7.84 -9.01
N TRP A 160 20.49 -9.06 -9.01
CA TRP A 160 21.07 -10.22 -8.31
C TRP A 160 21.29 -11.45 -9.22
N GLY A 161 20.88 -11.39 -10.48
CA GLY A 161 20.99 -12.51 -11.43
C GLY A 161 19.98 -13.64 -11.18
N SER A 162 18.95 -13.43 -10.35
CA SER A 162 17.85 -14.37 -10.13
C SER A 162 16.51 -13.65 -10.04
N TYR A 163 15.45 -14.22 -10.62
CA TYR A 163 14.09 -13.67 -10.58
C TYR A 163 13.41 -13.75 -9.20
N TRP A 164 13.85 -14.67 -8.35
CA TRP A 164 13.28 -14.90 -7.03
C TRP A 164 14.32 -15.51 -6.10
N SER A 165 14.34 -15.05 -4.86
CA SER A 165 15.35 -15.42 -3.86
C SER A 165 14.74 -15.94 -2.56
N TRP A 166 13.41 -16.00 -2.44
CA TRP A 166 12.70 -16.38 -1.20
C TRP A 166 13.07 -15.49 -0.01
N ASP A 167 13.45 -14.26 -0.30
CA ASP A 167 13.64 -13.22 0.70
C ASP A 167 12.35 -13.06 1.54
N PRO A 168 12.43 -12.67 2.82
CA PRO A 168 11.23 -12.47 3.62
C PRO A 168 10.26 -11.47 2.96
N LYS A 169 10.73 -10.39 2.30
CA LYS A 169 9.80 -9.46 1.61
C LYS A 169 9.08 -10.13 0.44
N GLU A 170 9.81 -10.87 -0.39
CA GLU A 170 9.26 -11.61 -1.52
C GLU A 170 8.22 -12.64 -1.03
N THR A 171 8.56 -13.39 0.00
CA THR A 171 7.69 -14.43 0.58
C THR A 171 6.41 -13.83 1.16
N TRP A 172 6.50 -12.75 1.94
CA TRP A 172 5.32 -12.09 2.51
C TRP A 172 4.47 -11.39 1.44
N ALA A 173 5.09 -10.83 0.39
CA ALA A 173 4.35 -10.28 -0.74
C ALA A 173 3.55 -11.36 -1.48
N PHE A 174 4.14 -12.55 -1.67
CA PHE A 174 3.46 -13.69 -2.27
C PHE A 174 2.33 -14.24 -1.40
N ILE A 175 2.53 -14.36 -0.09
CA ILE A 175 1.47 -14.74 0.87
C ILE A 175 0.30 -13.75 0.81
N THR A 176 0.62 -12.45 0.78
CA THR A 176 -0.37 -11.38 0.67
C THR A 176 -1.16 -11.50 -0.64
N TRP A 177 -0.47 -11.77 -1.75
CA TRP A 177 -1.10 -12.01 -3.04
C TRP A 177 -2.06 -13.19 -3.00
N ILE A 178 -1.67 -14.33 -2.43
CA ILE A 178 -2.53 -15.51 -2.29
C ILE A 178 -3.79 -15.16 -1.50
N ILE A 179 -3.69 -14.44 -0.38
CA ILE A 179 -4.84 -14.14 0.46
C ILE A 179 -5.83 -13.21 -0.24
N PHE A 180 -5.35 -12.22 -1.00
CA PHE A 180 -6.24 -11.39 -1.81
C PHE A 180 -6.80 -12.12 -3.04
N ALA A 181 -6.08 -13.10 -3.60
CA ALA A 181 -6.64 -14.00 -4.59
C ALA A 181 -7.77 -14.86 -4.01
N ILE A 182 -7.60 -15.40 -2.79
CA ILE A 182 -8.64 -16.12 -2.04
C ILE A 182 -9.81 -15.18 -1.73
N TYR A 183 -9.57 -13.92 -1.35
CA TYR A 183 -10.64 -12.93 -1.16
C TYR A 183 -11.48 -12.76 -2.44
N LEU A 184 -10.84 -12.55 -3.59
CA LEU A 184 -11.54 -12.37 -4.86
C LEU A 184 -12.31 -13.64 -5.26
N HIS A 185 -11.73 -14.82 -5.04
CA HIS A 185 -12.37 -16.11 -5.31
C HIS A 185 -13.51 -16.44 -4.35
N THR A 186 -13.39 -16.10 -3.08
CA THR A 186 -14.48 -16.27 -2.11
C THR A 186 -15.60 -15.30 -2.41
N ARG A 187 -15.32 -14.09 -2.93
CA ARG A 187 -16.36 -13.11 -3.27
C ARG A 187 -17.25 -13.53 -4.44
N THR A 188 -16.73 -14.28 -5.41
CA THR A 188 -17.52 -14.81 -6.53
C THR A 188 -18.45 -15.94 -6.08
N ASN A 189 -18.05 -16.74 -5.09
CA ASN A 189 -18.79 -17.91 -4.61
C ASN A 189 -19.68 -17.64 -3.38
N ILE A 190 -19.21 -16.84 -2.42
CA ILE A 190 -19.81 -16.60 -1.12
C ILE A 190 -19.97 -15.09 -0.90
N LYS A 191 -21.19 -14.64 -0.57
CA LYS A 191 -21.49 -13.21 -0.39
C LYS A 191 -21.24 -12.75 1.05
N GLY A 192 -20.66 -11.56 1.20
CA GLY A 192 -20.71 -10.78 2.44
C GLY A 192 -19.62 -11.12 3.47
N GLU A 193 -20.04 -11.55 4.65
CA GLU A 193 -19.24 -11.56 5.89
C GLU A 193 -17.95 -12.39 5.79
N ASN A 194 -18.02 -13.59 5.19
CA ASN A 194 -16.84 -14.45 5.04
C ASN A 194 -15.74 -13.78 4.21
N SER A 195 -16.12 -13.05 3.15
CA SER A 195 -15.15 -12.32 2.34
C SER A 195 -14.54 -11.15 3.12
N ALA A 196 -15.31 -10.47 3.97
CA ALA A 196 -14.81 -9.38 4.79
C ALA A 196 -13.80 -9.85 5.86
N ILE A 197 -13.98 -11.06 6.39
CA ILE A 197 -12.99 -11.68 7.31
C ILE A 197 -11.67 -11.93 6.59
N VAL A 198 -11.70 -12.51 5.39
CA VAL A 198 -10.48 -12.76 4.60
C VAL A 198 -9.75 -11.44 4.28
N ALA A 199 -10.49 -10.40 3.89
CA ALA A 199 -9.89 -9.07 3.67
C ALA A 199 -9.28 -8.48 4.95
N SER A 200 -9.88 -8.73 6.11
CA SER A 200 -9.37 -8.26 7.42
C SER A 200 -8.06 -8.96 7.81
N ILE A 201 -7.92 -10.25 7.48
CA ILE A 201 -6.64 -10.98 7.64
C ILE A 201 -5.58 -10.38 6.70
N GLY A 202 -5.95 -10.12 5.45
CA GLY A 202 -5.09 -9.45 4.47
C GLY A 202 -4.59 -8.08 4.94
N PHE A 203 -5.42 -7.30 5.63
CA PHE A 203 -5.02 -6.00 6.20
C PHE A 203 -3.81 -6.14 7.14
N LEU A 204 -3.84 -7.09 8.07
CA LEU A 204 -2.75 -7.29 9.03
C LEU A 204 -1.47 -7.76 8.34
N LEU A 205 -1.59 -8.60 7.32
CA LEU A 205 -0.44 -9.13 6.58
C LEU A 205 0.28 -8.08 5.76
N ILE A 206 -0.43 -7.09 5.21
CA ILE A 206 0.22 -5.98 4.51
C ILE A 206 1.13 -5.20 5.48
N TRP A 207 0.70 -4.99 6.73
CA TRP A 207 1.56 -4.33 7.73
C TRP A 207 2.80 -5.16 8.08
N ILE A 208 2.66 -6.49 8.17
CA ILE A 208 3.80 -7.39 8.39
C ILE A 208 4.76 -7.34 7.21
N CYS A 209 4.25 -7.36 5.98
CA CYS A 209 5.07 -7.28 4.77
C CYS A 209 5.79 -5.93 4.65
N TYR A 210 5.09 -4.82 4.93
CA TYR A 210 5.59 -3.47 4.72
C TYR A 210 6.53 -2.99 5.85
N PHE A 211 6.19 -3.23 7.12
CA PHE A 211 7.01 -2.82 8.27
C PHE A 211 7.86 -3.96 8.83
N GLY A 212 7.30 -5.16 8.96
CA GLY A 212 7.93 -6.26 9.68
C GLY A 212 9.31 -6.64 9.12
N VAL A 213 9.43 -6.79 7.81
CA VAL A 213 10.72 -7.16 7.20
C VAL A 213 11.74 -6.01 7.25
N ASN A 214 11.27 -4.76 7.13
CA ASN A 214 12.13 -3.57 7.25
C ASN A 214 12.68 -3.41 8.67
N LEU A 215 11.88 -3.66 9.70
CA LEU A 215 12.27 -3.53 11.11
C LEU A 215 13.13 -4.69 11.60
N LEU A 216 12.96 -5.89 11.03
CA LEU A 216 13.77 -7.06 11.37
C LEU A 216 15.18 -7.01 10.77
N GLY A 217 15.42 -6.18 9.73
CA GLY A 217 16.73 -6.03 9.11
C GLY A 217 17.22 -7.29 8.36
N ILE A 218 16.32 -8.21 8.04
CA ILE A 218 16.65 -9.49 7.41
C ILE A 218 16.32 -9.41 5.93
N GLY A 219 17.31 -9.68 5.08
CA GLY A 219 17.09 -9.90 3.67
C GLY A 219 17.78 -8.90 2.75
N LEU A 220 17.81 -9.24 1.45
CA LEU A 220 18.44 -8.42 0.42
C LEU A 220 17.76 -7.05 0.31
N HIS A 221 16.47 -6.95 0.64
CA HIS A 221 15.72 -5.71 0.57
C HIS A 221 15.95 -4.74 1.76
N SER A 222 16.93 -4.98 2.61
CA SER A 222 17.28 -4.10 3.74
C SER A 222 18.41 -3.12 3.41
N TYR A 223 18.39 -2.52 2.21
CA TYR A 223 19.43 -1.59 1.73
C TYR A 223 19.53 -0.25 2.47
N GLY A 224 18.90 -0.12 3.65
CA GLY A 224 18.93 1.07 4.50
C GLY A 224 18.96 0.77 6.00
N SER A 225 19.34 -0.44 6.41
CA SER A 225 19.49 -0.80 7.84
C SER A 225 20.90 -0.58 8.40
N PHE A 226 21.75 0.17 7.71
CA PHE A 226 23.09 0.55 8.18
C PHE A 226 23.39 2.00 7.84
#